data_AF-A0A7Z8VR96-F1
#
_entry.id   AF-A0A7Z8VR96-F1
#
_cell.length_a   1.000
_cell.length_b   1.000
_cell.length_c   1.000
_cell.angle_alpha   90.00
_cell.angle_beta   90.00
_cell.angle_gamma   90.00
#
_symmetry.space_group_name_H-M   'P 1'
#
loop_
_entity.id
_entity.type
_entity.pdbx_description
1 polymer ?
#
loop_
_entity_poly.entity_id
_entity_poly.type
_entity_poly.pdbx_seq_one_letter_code
_entity_poly.pdbx_strand_id
1 'polypeptide(L)'
;MLEAVEQQSYDIDSETLSSHGIDYLKSFPELNDYTVLAADGHFIDHACHTEKGRNGKVYAAGFIYTLNLRNGLLRPFSLITNGTRRHQEIPVLRDELKRENRTKNSTQKCLYVYDKAVTDYAFWNNQIEHGNLMISVLKENSVATFVESIHFDTSHELNTGIESYSTYENNGIRFSIVNYRDPETKKLHRFITTLPG
;
A
#
# COMPACT_ATOMS: atom_id res chain seq x y z
N MET A 1 26.07 -3.99 4.67
CA MET A 1 26.21 -4.14 6.14
C MET A 1 25.10 -3.40 6.87
N LEU A 2 24.84 -2.12 6.59
CA LEU A 2 23.74 -1.37 7.23
C LEU A 2 22.34 -1.90 6.90
N GLU A 3 22.03 -2.16 5.62
CA GLU A 3 20.72 -2.70 5.18
C GLU A 3 20.41 -4.09 5.78
N ALA A 4 21.44 -4.93 5.92
CA ALA A 4 21.31 -6.25 6.54
C ALA A 4 20.99 -6.16 8.05
N VAL A 5 21.55 -5.16 8.73
CA VAL A 5 21.26 -4.89 10.15
C VAL A 5 19.85 -4.33 10.33
N GLU A 6 19.38 -3.49 9.41
CA GLU A 6 18.03 -2.93 9.43
C GLU A 6 16.97 -4.03 9.26
N GLN A 7 17.11 -4.87 8.23
CA GLN A 7 16.17 -5.97 8.01
C GLN A 7 16.17 -6.96 9.19
N GLN A 8 17.36 -7.30 9.70
CA GLN A 8 17.47 -8.18 10.86
C GLN A 8 16.85 -7.57 12.11
N SER A 9 17.04 -6.27 12.36
CA SER A 9 16.41 -5.57 13.50
C SER A 9 14.89 -5.57 13.36
N TYR A 10 14.37 -5.29 12.16
CA TYR A 10 12.93 -5.29 11.90
C TYR A 10 12.29 -6.65 12.18
N ASP A 11 12.92 -7.73 11.72
CA ASP A 11 12.41 -9.08 11.95
C ASP A 11 12.43 -9.43 13.45
N ILE A 12 13.49 -9.08 14.18
CA ILE A 12 13.60 -9.28 15.64
C ILE A 12 12.53 -8.49 16.39
N ASP A 13 12.32 -7.21 16.05
CA ASP A 13 11.31 -6.37 16.70
C ASP A 13 9.90 -6.90 16.40
N SER A 14 9.66 -7.34 15.17
CA SER A 14 8.39 -7.95 14.76
C SER A 14 8.09 -9.26 15.51
N GLU A 15 9.09 -10.13 15.66
CA GLU A 15 8.99 -11.36 16.45
C GLU A 15 8.78 -11.07 17.94
N THR A 16 9.48 -10.06 18.47
CA THR A 16 9.33 -9.63 19.86
C THR A 16 7.90 -9.15 20.14
N LEU A 17 7.34 -8.30 19.28
CA LEU A 17 5.96 -7.84 19.39
C LEU A 17 4.97 -9.01 19.34
N SER A 18 5.17 -9.95 18.41
CA SER A 18 4.35 -11.15 18.31
C SER A 18 4.41 -12.00 19.58
N SER A 19 5.60 -12.19 20.17
CA SER A 19 5.77 -12.94 21.42
C SER A 19 5.04 -12.32 22.62
N HIS A 20 4.77 -11.01 22.58
CA HIS A 20 3.98 -10.29 23.58
C HIS A 20 2.47 -10.32 23.28
N GLY A 21 2.04 -11.08 22.25
CA GLY A 21 0.64 -11.23 21.87
C GLY A 21 0.08 -10.06 21.08
N ILE A 22 0.94 -9.21 20.48
CA ILE A 22 0.50 -8.09 19.66
C ILE A 22 0.10 -8.60 18.27
N ASP A 23 -1.21 -8.65 18.03
CA ASP A 23 -1.80 -8.89 16.72
C ASP A 23 -3.13 -8.12 16.60
N TYR A 24 -3.10 -7.00 15.88
CA TYR A 24 -4.26 -6.16 15.60
C TYR A 24 -5.18 -6.74 14.51
N LEU A 25 -4.70 -7.72 13.75
CA LEU A 25 -5.45 -8.39 12.68
C LEU A 25 -5.95 -9.78 13.10
N LYS A 26 -5.81 -10.16 14.38
CA LYS A 26 -6.19 -11.49 14.91
C LYS A 26 -7.63 -11.90 14.63
N SER A 27 -8.54 -10.94 14.46
CA SER A 27 -9.96 -11.18 14.16
C SER A 27 -10.21 -11.57 12.70
N PHE A 28 -9.18 -11.47 11.84
CA PHE A 28 -9.25 -11.73 10.39
C PHE A 28 -8.27 -12.86 10.02
N PRO A 29 -8.59 -14.13 10.37
CA PRO A 29 -7.70 -15.26 10.14
C PRO A 29 -7.34 -15.47 8.66
N GLU A 30 -8.18 -15.04 7.73
CA GLU A 30 -7.92 -15.01 6.29
C GLU A 30 -6.68 -14.17 5.91
N LEU A 31 -6.26 -13.25 6.78
CA LEU A 31 -5.06 -12.43 6.58
C LEU A 31 -3.77 -13.09 7.10
N ASN A 32 -3.84 -14.27 7.74
CA ASN A 32 -2.67 -14.92 8.36
C ASN A 32 -1.55 -15.25 7.36
N ASP A 33 -1.92 -15.53 6.12
CA ASP A 33 -0.96 -15.80 5.04
C ASP A 33 -0.34 -14.53 4.44
N TYR A 34 -0.74 -13.35 4.93
CA TYR A 34 -0.34 -12.06 4.39
C TYR A 34 0.48 -11.24 5.39
N THR A 35 1.58 -10.68 4.90
CA THR A 35 2.13 -9.46 5.49
C THR A 35 1.27 -8.29 5.02
N VAL A 36 0.61 -7.58 5.94
CA VAL A 36 -0.27 -6.46 5.58
C VAL A 36 0.43 -5.14 5.92
N LEU A 37 0.76 -4.37 4.88
CA LEU A 37 1.53 -3.13 5.01
C LEU A 37 0.71 -1.94 4.54
N ALA A 38 0.49 -0.96 5.41
CA ALA A 38 0.10 0.37 4.96
C ALA A 38 1.34 1.10 4.43
N ALA A 39 1.25 1.70 3.25
CA ALA A 39 2.36 2.41 2.62
C ALA A 39 1.96 3.86 2.30
N ASP A 40 2.83 4.81 2.62
CA ASP A 40 2.62 6.22 2.27
C ASP A 40 3.93 7.01 2.14
N GLY A 41 3.95 7.96 1.21
CA GLY A 41 5.04 8.88 0.98
C GLY A 41 4.89 10.16 1.81
N HIS A 42 5.79 10.36 2.76
CA HIS A 42 5.83 11.55 3.60
C HIS A 42 6.98 12.47 3.21
N PHE A 43 6.69 13.77 3.14
CA PHE A 43 7.66 14.82 2.85
C PHE A 43 7.82 15.73 4.06
N ILE A 44 9.07 15.89 4.52
CA ILE A 44 9.46 16.79 5.59
C ILE A 44 10.05 18.04 4.94
N ASP A 45 9.58 19.21 5.37
CA ASP A 45 10.08 20.46 4.83
C ASP A 45 11.58 20.62 5.08
N HIS A 46 12.23 21.38 4.21
CA HIS A 46 13.67 21.62 4.28
C HIS A 46 14.03 22.31 5.60
N ALA A 47 15.18 21.96 6.18
CA ALA A 47 15.70 22.68 7.34
C ALA A 47 16.07 24.11 6.94
N CYS A 48 16.02 25.05 7.89
CA CYS A 48 16.35 26.46 7.64
C CYS A 48 17.76 26.67 7.06
N HIS A 49 18.67 25.72 7.28
CA HIS A 49 20.05 25.73 6.80
C HIS A 49 20.30 24.90 5.54
N THR A 50 19.25 24.34 4.91
CA THR A 50 19.41 23.58 3.67
C THR A 50 19.95 24.48 2.56
N GLU A 51 21.09 24.09 1.98
CA GLU A 51 21.68 24.81 0.86
C GLU A 51 20.74 24.83 -0.34
N LYS A 52 20.63 26.01 -0.96
CA LYS A 52 19.85 26.17 -2.19
C LYS A 52 20.58 25.48 -3.34
N GLY A 53 19.82 24.74 -4.17
CA GLY A 53 20.33 24.19 -5.41
C GLY A 53 20.76 25.30 -6.39
N ARG A 54 21.40 24.91 -7.51
CA ARG A 54 21.87 25.84 -8.56
C ARG A 54 20.79 26.76 -9.13
N ASN A 55 19.52 26.38 -9.01
CA ASN A 55 18.36 27.14 -9.44
C ASN A 55 17.75 28.01 -8.31
N GLY A 56 18.43 28.15 -7.17
CA GLY A 56 17.98 28.90 -6.01
C GLY A 56 16.87 28.23 -5.20
N LYS A 57 16.46 27.00 -5.53
CA LYS A 57 15.37 26.28 -4.87
C LYS A 57 15.90 25.29 -3.84
N VAL A 58 15.09 25.07 -2.82
CA VAL A 58 15.20 24.00 -1.83
C VAL A 58 14.01 23.06 -2.03
N TYR A 59 14.23 21.77 -1.81
CA TYR A 59 13.18 20.77 -1.93
C TYR A 59 13.01 20.07 -0.59
N ALA A 60 11.76 19.71 -0.28
CA ALA A 60 11.46 18.87 0.87
C ALA A 60 12.17 17.50 0.72
N ALA A 61 12.64 16.94 1.84
CA ALA A 61 13.10 15.57 1.88
C ALA A 61 11.87 14.66 1.93
N GLY A 62 11.90 13.54 1.20
CA GLY A 62 10.77 12.63 1.08
C GLY A 62 11.19 11.19 1.26
N PHE A 63 10.38 10.44 2.00
CA PHE A 63 10.52 9.00 2.22
C PHE A 63 9.19 8.31 2.07
N ILE A 64 9.22 7.08 1.54
CA ILE A 64 8.11 6.14 1.65
C ILE A 64 8.31 5.38 2.95
N TYR A 65 7.27 5.31 3.77
CA TYR A 65 7.24 4.47 4.96
C TYR A 65 6.25 3.33 4.74
N THR A 66 6.54 2.20 5.38
CA THR A 66 5.59 1.09 5.49
C THR A 66 5.32 0.79 6.95
N LEU A 67 4.05 0.62 7.29
CA LEU A 67 3.56 0.25 8.61
C LEU A 67 2.96 -1.15 8.54
N ASN A 68 3.50 -2.09 9.30
CA ASN A 68 2.90 -3.42 9.43
C ASN A 68 1.62 -3.32 10.26
N LEU A 69 0.47 -3.50 9.61
CA LEU A 69 -0.84 -3.36 10.24
C LEU A 69 -1.11 -4.47 11.26
N ARG A 70 -0.37 -5.58 11.23
CA ARG A 70 -0.52 -6.66 12.20
C ARG A 70 0.02 -6.26 13.58
N ASN A 71 1.18 -5.63 13.64
CA ASN A 71 1.87 -5.37 14.90
C ASN A 71 2.24 -3.89 15.14
N GLY A 72 1.95 -3.00 14.19
CA GLY A 72 2.19 -1.56 14.29
C GLY A 72 3.64 -1.15 14.06
N LEU A 73 4.51 -2.04 13.59
CA LEU A 73 5.92 -1.72 13.36
C LEU A 73 6.08 -0.87 12.09
N LEU A 74 6.71 0.29 12.24
CA LEU A 74 7.00 1.23 11.15
C LEU A 74 8.44 1.02 10.66
N ARG A 75 8.63 1.00 9.33
CA ARG A 75 9.97 1.02 8.72
C ARG A 75 10.08 2.04 7.58
N PRO A 76 11.23 2.70 7.40
CA PRO A 76 11.50 3.43 6.17
C PRO A 76 11.62 2.42 5.03
N PHE A 77 10.87 2.62 3.96
CA PHE A 77 10.81 1.70 2.83
C PHE A 77 11.73 2.14 1.70
N SER A 78 11.68 3.42 1.33
CA SER A 78 12.57 3.96 0.30
C SER A 78 12.73 5.47 0.40
N LEU A 79 13.94 5.97 0.15
CA LEU A 79 14.22 7.39 0.04
C LEU A 79 13.72 7.93 -1.31
N ILE A 80 12.78 8.87 -1.29
CA ILE A 80 12.31 9.55 -2.50
C ILE A 80 13.31 10.62 -2.92
N THR A 81 13.71 11.46 -1.98
CA THR A 81 14.72 12.51 -2.17
C THR A 81 15.23 13.00 -0.82
N ASN A 82 16.51 13.35 -0.74
CA ASN A 82 17.11 13.98 0.44
C ASN A 82 16.99 15.51 0.42
N GLY A 83 16.08 16.06 -0.40
CA GLY A 83 15.87 17.51 -0.55
C GLY A 83 16.83 18.19 -1.53
N THR A 84 17.75 17.45 -2.16
CA THR A 84 18.65 18.00 -3.19
C THR A 84 17.97 18.17 -4.55
N ARG A 85 16.92 17.39 -4.83
CA ARG A 85 16.20 17.37 -6.11
C ARG A 85 14.72 17.09 -5.90
N ARG A 86 13.88 17.58 -6.82
CA ARG A 86 12.48 17.16 -6.88
C ARG A 86 12.40 15.74 -7.44
N HIS A 87 11.74 14.85 -6.73
CA HIS A 87 11.40 13.50 -7.19
C HIS A 87 9.91 13.22 -7.00
N GLN A 88 9.41 12.23 -7.73
CA GLN A 88 8.06 11.72 -7.60
C GLN A 88 8.10 10.39 -6.86
N GLU A 89 7.11 10.15 -6.02
CA GLU A 89 7.01 8.96 -5.16
C GLU A 89 6.77 7.66 -5.95
N ILE A 90 5.82 7.67 -6.89
CA ILE A 90 5.39 6.45 -7.58
C ILE A 90 6.54 5.73 -8.31
N PRO A 91 7.41 6.42 -9.09
CA PRO A 91 8.57 5.75 -9.68
C PRO A 91 9.49 5.09 -8.65
N VAL A 92 9.73 5.77 -7.51
CA VAL A 92 10.59 5.25 -6.43
C VAL A 92 9.97 4.02 -5.79
N LEU A 93 8.66 4.06 -5.47
CA LEU A 93 7.92 2.91 -4.96
C LEU A 93 8.04 1.69 -5.89
N ARG A 94 7.85 1.90 -7.19
CA ARG A 94 7.92 0.82 -8.20
C ARG A 94 9.31 0.21 -8.29
N ASP A 95 10.35 1.04 -8.25
CA ASP A 95 11.73 0.57 -8.34
C ASP A 95 12.14 -0.16 -7.06
N GLU A 96 11.63 0.24 -5.90
CA GLU A 96 11.81 -0.50 -4.64
C GLU A 96 11.10 -1.86 -4.67
N LEU A 97 9.81 -1.91 -5.03
CA LEU A 97 9.06 -3.16 -5.14
C LEU A 97 9.71 -4.14 -6.13
N LYS A 98 10.21 -3.64 -7.27
CA LYS A 98 10.98 -4.47 -8.22
C LYS A 98 12.27 -5.00 -7.63
N ARG A 99 12.93 -4.25 -6.73
CA ARG A 99 14.14 -4.71 -6.04
C ARG A 99 13.78 -5.80 -5.02
N GLU A 100 12.78 -5.57 -4.18
CA GLU A 100 12.30 -6.58 -3.23
C GLU A 100 11.85 -7.86 -3.96
N ASN A 101 11.13 -7.76 -5.07
CA ASN A 101 10.67 -8.94 -5.83
C ASN A 101 11.80 -9.85 -6.33
N ARG A 102 13.04 -9.34 -6.47
CA ARG A 102 14.20 -10.16 -6.88
C ARG A 102 14.76 -11.00 -5.74
N THR A 103 14.55 -10.58 -4.49
CA THR A 103 15.10 -11.22 -3.29
C THR A 103 14.03 -11.91 -2.45
N LYS A 104 12.76 -11.51 -2.63
CA LYS A 104 11.60 -12.04 -1.93
C LYS A 104 11.34 -13.49 -2.29
N ASN A 105 10.97 -14.29 -1.29
CA ASN A 105 10.53 -15.65 -1.51
C ASN A 105 9.14 -15.63 -2.18
N SER A 106 8.98 -16.36 -3.29
CA SER A 106 7.74 -16.40 -4.07
C SER A 106 6.52 -16.92 -3.31
N THR A 107 6.73 -17.59 -2.16
CA THR A 107 5.65 -18.08 -1.29
C THR A 107 5.09 -16.99 -0.35
N GLN A 108 5.81 -15.89 -0.14
CA GLN A 108 5.38 -14.83 0.77
C GLN A 108 4.37 -13.91 0.08
N LYS A 109 3.16 -13.78 0.65
CA LYS A 109 2.16 -12.83 0.17
C LYS A 109 2.23 -11.53 0.96
N CYS A 110 2.17 -10.41 0.26
CA CYS A 110 2.13 -9.08 0.85
C CYS A 110 0.91 -8.33 0.34
N LEU A 111 0.11 -7.77 1.24
CA LEU A 111 -1.04 -6.92 0.93
C LEU A 111 -0.70 -5.47 1.27
N TYR A 112 -0.54 -4.65 0.25
CA TYR A 112 -0.26 -3.22 0.39
C TYR A 112 -1.55 -2.42 0.47
N VAL A 113 -1.76 -1.70 1.56
CA VAL A 113 -2.82 -0.70 1.72
C VAL A 113 -2.21 0.67 1.40
N TYR A 114 -2.50 1.21 0.22
CA TYR A 114 -1.83 2.39 -0.31
C TYR A 114 -2.81 3.57 -0.43
N ASP A 115 -2.50 4.67 0.24
CA ASP A 115 -3.42 5.82 0.34
C ASP A 115 -3.65 6.53 -1.00
N LYS A 116 -2.64 6.55 -1.88
CA LYS A 116 -2.73 7.31 -3.14
C LYS A 116 -3.49 6.56 -4.21
N ALA A 117 -4.37 7.29 -4.89
CA ALA A 117 -5.19 6.73 -5.96
C ALA A 117 -4.36 6.05 -7.04
N VAL A 118 -4.71 4.80 -7.34
CA VAL A 118 -3.99 3.98 -8.32
C VAL A 118 -4.25 4.48 -9.73
N THR A 119 -3.18 4.57 -10.52
CA THR A 119 -3.24 4.97 -11.93
C THR A 119 -2.57 3.99 -12.89
N ASP A 120 -1.69 3.12 -12.40
CA ASP A 120 -0.94 2.15 -13.22
C ASP A 120 -1.42 0.73 -12.93
N TYR A 121 -2.51 0.34 -13.59
CA TYR A 121 -3.11 -1.00 -13.43
C TYR A 121 -2.17 -2.10 -13.89
N ALA A 122 -1.39 -1.87 -14.95
CA ALA A 122 -0.45 -2.85 -15.49
C ALA A 122 0.65 -3.18 -14.49
N PHE A 123 1.19 -2.18 -13.82
CA PHE A 123 2.17 -2.39 -12.76
C PHE A 123 1.63 -3.30 -11.66
N TRP A 124 0.46 -2.96 -11.09
CA TRP A 124 -0.13 -3.71 -9.99
C TRP A 124 -0.59 -5.11 -10.39
N ASN A 125 -1.06 -5.29 -11.62
CA ASN A 125 -1.35 -6.62 -12.16
C ASN A 125 -0.09 -7.49 -12.21
N ASN A 126 1.04 -6.93 -12.68
CA ASN A 126 2.33 -7.61 -12.68
C ASN A 126 2.91 -7.81 -11.26
N GLN A 127 2.35 -7.20 -10.22
CA GLN A 127 2.79 -7.47 -8.84
C GLN A 127 2.18 -8.78 -8.28
N ILE A 128 1.07 -9.24 -8.85
CA ILE A 128 0.36 -10.45 -8.40
C ILE A 128 1.25 -11.70 -8.56
N GLU A 129 2.02 -11.81 -9.65
CA GLU A 129 2.95 -12.93 -9.88
C GLU A 129 4.08 -13.01 -8.84
N HIS A 130 4.35 -11.91 -8.13
CA HIS A 130 5.32 -11.83 -7.04
C HIS A 130 4.67 -11.91 -5.64
N GLY A 131 3.38 -12.28 -5.58
CA GLY A 131 2.61 -12.36 -4.34
C GLY A 131 2.35 -11.00 -3.70
N ASN A 132 2.44 -9.90 -4.45
CA ASN A 132 2.14 -8.55 -3.97
C ASN A 132 0.74 -8.16 -4.45
N LEU A 133 -0.17 -7.98 -3.50
CA LEU A 133 -1.54 -7.53 -3.71
C LEU A 133 -1.70 -6.12 -3.17
N MET A 134 -2.75 -5.44 -3.58
CA MET A 134 -2.97 -4.05 -3.23
C MET A 134 -4.43 -3.75 -2.94
N ILE A 135 -4.65 -2.86 -1.98
CA ILE A 135 -5.88 -2.10 -1.75
C ILE A 135 -5.51 -0.62 -1.83
N SER A 136 -6.29 0.16 -2.54
CA SER A 136 -6.09 1.61 -2.65
C SER A 136 -7.39 2.32 -3.02
N VAL A 137 -7.32 3.64 -3.24
CA VAL A 137 -8.45 4.45 -3.69
C VAL A 137 -8.51 4.47 -5.22
N LEU A 138 -9.72 4.35 -5.77
CA LEU A 138 -9.95 4.55 -7.20
C LEU A 138 -9.92 6.05 -7.51
N LYS A 139 -9.12 6.45 -8.49
CA LYS A 139 -9.12 7.83 -8.98
C LYS A 139 -10.50 8.19 -9.57
N GLU A 140 -11.03 9.35 -9.23
CA GLU A 140 -12.38 9.80 -9.64
C GLU A 140 -12.61 9.71 -11.16
N ASN A 141 -11.59 10.04 -11.96
CA ASN A 141 -11.63 10.02 -13.42
C ASN A 141 -11.10 8.71 -14.03
N SER A 142 -11.14 7.61 -13.28
CA SER A 142 -10.76 6.30 -13.78
C SER A 142 -11.73 5.81 -14.85
N VAL A 143 -11.20 5.44 -16.02
CA VAL A 143 -11.97 4.78 -17.07
C VAL A 143 -11.87 3.27 -16.83
N ALA A 144 -12.93 2.63 -16.38
CA ALA A 144 -12.98 1.18 -16.21
C ALA A 144 -14.39 0.67 -16.54
N THR A 145 -14.46 -0.50 -17.18
CA THR A 145 -15.72 -1.12 -17.59
C THR A 145 -16.17 -2.10 -16.52
N PHE A 146 -17.43 -2.02 -16.11
CA PHE A 146 -18.03 -3.02 -15.22
C PHE A 146 -18.06 -4.40 -15.90
N VAL A 147 -17.69 -5.45 -15.17
CA VAL A 147 -17.72 -6.84 -15.64
C VAL A 147 -18.85 -7.60 -14.97
N GLU A 148 -18.79 -7.75 -13.65
CA GLU A 148 -19.76 -8.52 -12.87
C GLU A 148 -19.80 -8.09 -11.41
N SER A 149 -20.91 -8.38 -10.73
CA SER A 149 -21.03 -8.18 -9.29
C SER A 149 -20.48 -9.40 -8.55
N ILE A 150 -19.76 -9.15 -7.46
CA ILE A 150 -19.28 -10.19 -6.54
C ILE A 150 -20.25 -10.25 -5.37
N HIS A 151 -20.70 -11.46 -5.02
CA HIS A 151 -21.63 -11.65 -3.92
C HIS A 151 -20.91 -11.51 -2.56
N PHE A 152 -21.58 -10.85 -1.61
CA PHE A 152 -21.12 -10.73 -0.23
C PHE A 152 -22.32 -10.68 0.72
N ASP A 153 -22.11 -11.09 1.97
CA ASP A 153 -23.15 -11.06 2.99
C ASP A 153 -23.38 -9.63 3.49
N THR A 154 -24.46 -9.00 3.01
CA THR A 154 -24.82 -7.63 3.39
C THR A 154 -25.31 -7.50 4.83
N SER A 155 -25.61 -8.60 5.51
CA SER A 155 -26.06 -8.61 6.91
C SER A 155 -24.92 -8.69 7.92
N HIS A 156 -23.72 -9.07 7.46
CA HIS A 156 -22.55 -9.18 8.33
C HIS A 156 -22.07 -7.79 8.81
N GLU A 157 -21.79 -7.66 10.11
CA GLU A 157 -21.43 -6.38 10.73
C GLU A 157 -20.20 -5.71 10.10
N LEU A 158 -19.19 -6.50 9.72
CA LEU A 158 -17.99 -6.03 9.02
C LEU A 158 -18.28 -5.38 7.65
N ASN A 159 -19.41 -5.71 7.02
CA ASN A 159 -19.80 -5.17 5.73
C ASN A 159 -20.64 -3.89 5.87
N THR A 160 -20.77 -3.35 7.08
CA THR A 160 -21.45 -2.07 7.32
C THR A 160 -20.88 -0.97 6.42
N GLY A 161 -21.75 -0.31 5.66
CA GLY A 161 -21.36 0.75 4.73
C GLY A 161 -20.94 0.26 3.34
N ILE A 162 -20.76 -1.03 3.10
CA ILE A 162 -20.48 -1.55 1.76
C ILE A 162 -21.75 -1.49 0.91
N GLU A 163 -21.74 -0.68 -0.16
CA GLU A 163 -22.87 -0.53 -1.09
C GLU A 163 -22.78 -1.52 -2.25
N SER A 164 -21.56 -1.89 -2.68
CA SER A 164 -21.38 -2.91 -3.71
C SER A 164 -19.95 -3.44 -3.74
N TYR A 165 -19.80 -4.68 -4.21
CA TYR A 165 -18.53 -5.30 -4.54
C TYR A 165 -18.61 -5.86 -5.97
N SER A 166 -17.67 -5.51 -6.84
CA SER A 166 -17.77 -5.84 -8.27
C SER A 166 -16.42 -5.89 -8.96
N THR A 167 -16.32 -6.72 -9.99
CA THR A 167 -15.16 -6.78 -10.89
C THR A 167 -15.29 -5.72 -11.99
N TYR A 168 -14.20 -5.03 -12.27
CA TYR A 168 -14.04 -4.08 -13.35
C TYR A 168 -12.84 -4.47 -14.23
N GLU A 169 -12.82 -3.96 -15.46
CA GLU A 169 -11.74 -4.17 -16.41
C GLU A 169 -11.24 -2.86 -17.02
N ASN A 170 -9.92 -2.72 -17.14
CA ASN A 170 -9.28 -1.67 -17.93
C ASN A 170 -8.20 -2.31 -18.80
N ASN A 171 -8.30 -2.17 -20.13
CA ASN A 171 -7.31 -2.69 -21.08
C ASN A 171 -6.96 -4.18 -20.86
N GLY A 172 -7.98 -5.01 -20.59
CA GLY A 172 -7.80 -6.45 -20.32
C GLY A 172 -7.28 -6.80 -18.92
N ILE A 173 -7.02 -5.81 -18.06
CA ILE A 173 -6.64 -6.01 -16.67
C ILE A 173 -7.88 -5.94 -15.79
N ARG A 174 -8.14 -7.00 -15.04
CA ARG A 174 -9.27 -7.08 -14.10
C ARG A 174 -8.85 -6.73 -12.69
N PHE A 175 -9.74 -6.07 -11.98
CA PHE A 175 -9.58 -5.71 -10.57
C PHE A 175 -10.95 -5.56 -9.93
N SER A 176 -10.99 -5.65 -8.61
CA SER A 176 -12.24 -5.52 -7.87
C SER A 176 -12.39 -4.11 -7.31
N ILE A 177 -13.62 -3.61 -7.27
CA ILE A 177 -13.99 -2.33 -6.68
C ILE A 177 -14.99 -2.58 -5.56
N VAL A 178 -14.70 -1.98 -4.40
CA VAL A 178 -15.62 -1.89 -3.27
C VAL A 178 -16.10 -0.45 -3.16
N ASN A 179 -17.41 -0.23 -3.31
CA ASN A 179 -18.02 1.05 -3.01
C ASN A 179 -18.44 1.03 -1.54
N TYR A 180 -17.81 1.88 -0.73
CA TYR A 180 -18.04 2.00 0.71
C TYR A 180 -18.54 3.39 1.02
N ARG A 181 -19.72 3.50 1.63
CA ARG A 181 -20.22 4.73 2.20
C ARG A 181 -19.94 4.74 3.69
N ASP A 182 -19.11 5.68 4.12
CA ASP A 182 -18.83 5.90 5.53
C ASP A 182 -20.15 6.16 6.29
N PRO A 183 -20.51 5.30 7.27
CA PRO A 183 -21.73 5.47 8.05
C PRO A 183 -21.77 6.79 8.83
N GLU A 184 -20.62 7.33 9.23
CA GLU A 184 -20.53 8.57 10.01
C GLU A 184 -20.63 9.79 9.10
N THR A 185 -19.74 9.90 8.10
CA THR A 185 -19.65 11.11 7.25
C THR A 185 -20.55 11.08 6.02
N LYS A 186 -21.15 9.93 5.70
CA LYS A 186 -21.91 9.65 4.46
C LYS A 186 -21.11 9.79 3.17
N LYS A 187 -19.79 9.99 3.26
CA LYS A 187 -18.90 10.11 2.12
C LYS A 187 -18.77 8.76 1.42
N LEU A 188 -18.90 8.77 0.09
CA LEU A 188 -18.65 7.60 -0.73
C LEU A 188 -17.15 7.50 -1.03
N HIS A 189 -16.57 6.37 -0.67
CA HIS A 189 -15.23 5.94 -1.00
C HIS A 189 -15.32 4.79 -2.00
N ARG A 190 -14.42 4.78 -2.98
CA ARG A 190 -14.32 3.71 -3.98
C ARG A 190 -12.94 3.11 -3.83
N PHE A 191 -12.87 1.92 -3.25
CA PHE A 191 -11.61 1.21 -3.09
C PHE A 191 -11.40 0.26 -4.26
N ILE A 192 -10.17 0.21 -4.77
CA ILE A 192 -9.71 -0.72 -5.79
C ILE A 192 -8.81 -1.76 -5.14
N THR A 193 -8.93 -3.02 -5.56
CA THR A 193 -8.04 -4.08 -5.09
C THR A 193 -7.68 -5.10 -6.17
N THR A 194 -6.49 -5.66 -6.05
CA THR A 194 -6.02 -6.83 -6.83
C THR A 194 -6.22 -8.16 -6.11
N LEU A 195 -6.83 -8.16 -4.91
CA LEU A 195 -7.24 -9.39 -4.25
C LEU A 195 -8.22 -10.16 -5.15
N PRO A 196 -8.09 -11.49 -5.25
CA PRO A 196 -9.09 -12.30 -5.95
C PRO A 196 -10.45 -12.15 -5.25
N GLY A 197 -11.50 -12.02 -6.06
CA GLY A 197 -12.90 -12.00 -5.61
C GLY A 197 -13.46 -13.40 -5.40
#